data_AF-A0A1B8S8H7-F1
#
_entry.id   AF-A0A1B8S8H7-F1
#
_cell.length_a   1.000
_cell.length_b   1.000
_cell.length_c   1.000
_cell.angle_alpha   90.00
_cell.angle_beta   90.00
_cell.angle_gamma   90.00
#
_symmetry.space_group_name_H-M   'P 1'
#
loop_
_entity.id
_entity.type
_entity.pdbx_description
1 polymer ?
#
loop_
_entity_poly.entity_id
_entity_poly.type
_entity_poly.pdbx_seq_one_letter_code
_entity_poly.pdbx_strand_id
1 'polypeptide(L)'
;PHLPVWIGGDADPALRRAAKYASGWWSFLTPPEQIAERVDFIKSQPEYDGRPFEVVHGMATTRVGEGHVARSDPNARSGMSGQQIIDRLSWLAEQGVTVSAVPLPSVRGVDEYLDYAQWVIEEIKPKVP
;
A
#
# COMPACT_ATOMS: atom_id res chain seq x y z
N PRO A 1 15.76 15.36 12.96
CA PRO A 1 14.93 14.38 12.24
C PRO A 1 13.51 14.94 12.01
N HIS A 2 13.04 14.96 10.76
CA HIS A 2 11.66 15.33 10.43
C HIS A 2 10.82 14.04 10.34
N LEU A 3 9.55 14.09 10.78
CA LEU A 3 8.63 12.98 10.61
C LEU A 3 8.38 12.75 9.11
N PRO A 4 8.40 11.50 8.62
CA PRO A 4 8.03 11.23 7.24
C PRO A 4 6.57 11.61 7.01
N VAL A 5 6.29 12.28 5.90
CA VAL A 5 4.94 12.69 5.51
C VAL A 5 4.57 11.99 4.23
N TRP A 6 3.44 11.29 4.21
CA TRP A 6 2.84 10.74 3.00
C TRP A 6 1.66 11.61 2.58
N ILE A 7 1.59 11.92 1.28
CA ILE A 7 0.42 12.59 0.71
C ILE A 7 -0.46 11.53 0.04
N GLY A 8 -1.74 11.49 0.41
CA GLY A 8 -2.72 10.61 -0.20
C GLY A 8 -3.43 11.22 -1.41
N GLY A 9 -4.05 10.36 -2.21
CA GLY A 9 -4.91 10.71 -3.34
C GLY A 9 -4.25 10.52 -4.70
N ASP A 10 -5.08 10.44 -5.74
CA ASP A 10 -4.65 9.93 -7.05
C ASP A 10 -4.55 11.03 -8.14
N ALA A 11 -5.12 12.20 -7.89
CA ALA A 11 -5.15 13.31 -8.86
C ALA A 11 -3.77 13.95 -9.04
N ASP A 12 -3.46 14.41 -10.25
CA ASP A 12 -2.18 15.06 -10.59
C ASP A 12 -1.76 16.18 -9.62
N PRO A 13 -2.64 17.10 -9.16
CA PRO A 13 -2.25 18.10 -8.17
C PRO A 13 -1.80 17.50 -6.84
N ALA A 14 -2.36 16.35 -6.42
CA ALA A 14 -1.91 15.64 -5.23
C ALA A 14 -0.52 15.03 -5.45
N LEU A 15 -0.29 14.42 -6.61
CA LEU A 15 1.00 13.82 -6.96
C LEU A 15 2.12 14.87 -7.08
N ARG A 16 1.82 16.05 -7.65
CA ARG A 16 2.76 17.18 -7.68
C ARG A 16 3.13 17.67 -6.27
N ARG A 17 2.15 17.70 -5.35
CA ARG A 17 2.43 18.01 -3.94
C ARG A 17 3.28 16.94 -3.28
N ALA A 18 3.04 15.65 -3.59
CA ALA A 18 3.85 14.56 -3.08
C ALA A 18 5.31 14.69 -3.54
N ALA A 19 5.52 14.97 -4.83
CA ALA A 19 6.83 15.21 -5.41
C ALA A 19 7.58 16.37 -4.74
N LYS A 20 6.88 17.46 -4.42
CA LYS A 20 7.49 18.66 -3.84
C LYS A 20 7.75 18.58 -2.33
N TYR A 21 6.83 18.00 -1.56
CA TYR A 21 6.81 18.17 -0.10
C TYR A 21 6.88 16.87 0.71
N ALA A 22 6.56 15.71 0.11
CA ALA A 22 6.34 14.48 0.86
C ALA A 22 7.55 13.54 0.83
N SER A 23 7.65 12.69 1.85
CA SER A 23 8.54 11.53 1.90
C SER A 23 7.97 10.33 1.13
N GLY A 24 6.70 10.39 0.73
CA GLY A 24 6.06 9.33 -0.03
C GLY A 24 4.64 9.66 -0.46
N TRP A 25 4.02 8.70 -1.13
CA TRP A 25 2.67 8.78 -1.66
C TRP A 25 1.84 7.60 -1.18
N TRP A 26 0.61 7.87 -0.72
CA TRP A 26 -0.38 6.87 -0.39
C TRP A 26 -1.44 6.80 -1.49
N SER A 27 -1.27 5.82 -2.38
CA SER A 27 -2.21 5.52 -3.44
C SER A 27 -3.55 5.00 -2.89
N PHE A 28 -4.66 5.43 -3.48
CA PHE A 28 -5.99 5.00 -3.01
C PHE A 28 -6.76 4.26 -4.09
N LEU A 29 -7.30 4.97 -5.08
CA LEU A 29 -8.05 4.36 -6.18
C LEU A 29 -7.17 3.99 -7.37
N THR A 30 -5.88 4.37 -7.36
CA THR A 30 -4.94 3.94 -8.39
C THR A 30 -4.85 2.41 -8.42
N PRO A 31 -5.19 1.75 -9.55
CA PRO A 31 -4.97 0.31 -9.70
C PRO A 31 -3.50 -0.02 -9.51
N PRO A 32 -3.14 -1.12 -8.82
CA PRO A 32 -1.74 -1.41 -8.56
C PRO A 32 -0.87 -1.49 -9.82
N GLU A 33 -1.43 -1.98 -10.94
CA GLU A 33 -0.77 -2.07 -12.24
C GLU A 33 -0.36 -0.70 -12.82
N GLN A 34 -0.95 0.38 -12.33
CA GLN A 34 -0.64 1.76 -12.75
C GLN A 34 0.28 2.48 -11.75
N ILE A 35 0.61 1.88 -10.60
CA ILE A 35 1.42 2.54 -9.56
C ILE A 35 2.79 2.95 -10.11
N ALA A 36 3.46 2.07 -10.86
CA ALA A 36 4.77 2.36 -11.45
C ALA A 36 4.74 3.63 -12.31
N GLU A 37 3.75 3.75 -13.20
CA GLU A 37 3.56 4.92 -14.06
C GLU A 37 3.32 6.21 -13.23
N ARG A 38 2.50 6.12 -12.17
CA ARG A 38 2.23 7.28 -11.31
C ARG A 38 3.44 7.68 -10.48
N VAL A 39 4.29 6.73 -10.09
CA VAL A 39 5.59 6.99 -9.45
C VAL A 39 6.52 7.69 -10.43
N ASP A 40 6.58 7.27 -11.69
CA ASP A 40 7.37 7.95 -12.73
C ASP A 40 6.88 9.39 -12.92
N PHE A 41 5.56 9.61 -12.95
CA PHE A 41 4.99 10.96 -12.99
C PHE A 41 5.45 11.81 -11.80
N ILE A 42 5.36 11.30 -10.56
CA ILE A 42 5.84 12.00 -9.36
C ILE A 42 7.32 12.35 -9.49
N LYS A 43 8.16 11.39 -9.88
CA LYS A 43 9.62 11.58 -9.96
C LYS A 43 10.06 12.47 -11.12
N SER A 44 9.22 12.64 -12.15
CA SER A 44 9.47 13.55 -13.26
C SER A 44 9.18 15.03 -12.94
N GLN A 45 8.56 15.33 -11.80
CA GLN A 45 8.23 16.72 -11.46
C GLN A 45 9.51 17.54 -11.20
N PRO A 46 9.58 18.80 -11.66
CA PRO A 46 10.79 19.60 -11.57
C PRO A 46 11.19 19.91 -10.12
N GLU A 47 10.26 19.88 -9.17
CA GLU A 47 10.55 20.07 -7.74
C GLU A 47 10.93 18.78 -7.00
N TYR A 48 10.94 17.62 -7.67
CA TYR A 48 11.45 16.40 -7.07
C TYR A 48 12.99 16.46 -7.03
N ASP A 49 13.54 16.33 -5.83
CA ASP A 49 14.97 16.49 -5.53
C ASP A 49 15.74 15.16 -5.53
N GLY A 50 15.12 14.07 -5.98
CA GLY A 50 15.74 12.74 -6.00
C GLY A 50 15.82 12.05 -4.63
N ARG A 51 15.18 12.59 -3.59
CA ARG A 51 15.15 11.96 -2.26
C ARG A 51 14.50 10.57 -2.26
N PRO A 52 14.81 9.70 -1.29
CA PRO A 52 14.06 8.46 -1.08
C PRO A 52 12.55 8.74 -1.01
N PHE A 53 11.77 7.88 -1.65
CA PHE A 53 10.34 8.09 -1.81
C PHE A 53 9.57 6.80 -1.58
N GLU A 54 8.74 6.79 -0.54
CA GLU A 54 7.93 5.63 -0.18
C GLU A 54 6.62 5.60 -0.97
N VAL A 55 6.17 4.40 -1.31
CA VAL A 55 4.91 4.16 -2.02
C VAL A 55 4.06 3.25 -1.16
N VAL A 56 2.96 3.78 -0.65
CA VAL A 56 2.04 3.08 0.23
C VAL A 56 0.83 2.60 -0.57
N HIS A 57 0.58 1.29 -0.52
CA HIS A 57 -0.63 0.68 -1.05
C HIS A 57 -0.99 -0.55 -0.22
N GLY A 58 -2.12 -0.50 0.51
CA GLY A 58 -2.59 -1.65 1.31
C GLY A 58 -3.33 -2.67 0.45
N MET A 59 -3.19 -3.97 0.74
CA MET A 59 -3.91 -5.03 0.02
C MET A 59 -5.43 -4.82 0.06
N ALA A 60 -5.96 -4.39 1.22
CA ALA A 60 -7.38 -4.18 1.42
C ALA A 60 -7.96 -2.94 0.72
N THR A 61 -7.09 -2.01 0.25
CA THR A 61 -7.50 -0.75 -0.40
C THR A 61 -8.32 -1.02 -1.65
N THR A 62 -7.99 -2.09 -2.37
CA THR A 62 -8.67 -2.50 -3.59
C THR A 62 -10.12 -2.94 -3.36
N ARG A 63 -10.61 -3.07 -2.12
CA ARG A 63 -12.03 -3.32 -1.83
C ARG A 63 -12.89 -2.06 -1.87
N VAL A 64 -12.28 -0.88 -2.01
CA VAL A 64 -12.97 0.40 -2.16
C VAL A 64 -12.86 0.83 -3.62
N GLY A 65 -14.01 0.94 -4.28
CA GLY A 65 -14.12 1.43 -5.65
C GLY A 65 -14.38 2.93 -5.74
N GLU A 66 -14.58 3.40 -6.96
CA GLU A 66 -14.99 4.77 -7.25
C GLU A 66 -16.25 5.16 -6.46
N GLY A 67 -16.31 6.40 -5.98
CA GLY A 67 -17.41 6.86 -5.13
C GLY A 67 -17.45 6.22 -3.73
N HIS A 68 -16.36 5.57 -3.29
CA HIS A 68 -16.29 4.83 -2.02
C HIS A 68 -17.25 3.63 -1.94
N VAL A 69 -17.55 3.03 -3.09
CA VAL A 69 -18.43 1.86 -3.15
C VAL A 69 -17.65 0.59 -2.81
N ALA A 70 -18.17 -0.22 -1.90
CA ALA A 70 -17.58 -1.51 -1.57
C ALA A 70 -17.61 -2.46 -2.77
N ARG A 71 -16.51 -3.17 -3.02
CA ARG A 71 -16.42 -4.23 -4.02
C ARG A 71 -15.71 -5.46 -3.47
N SER A 72 -16.02 -6.61 -4.07
CA SER A 72 -15.32 -7.85 -3.79
C SER A 72 -13.96 -7.86 -4.50
N ASP A 73 -12.92 -8.28 -3.79
CA ASP A 73 -11.62 -8.58 -4.37
C ASP A 73 -11.07 -9.85 -3.69
N PRO A 74 -10.89 -10.96 -4.43
CA PRO A 74 -10.39 -12.21 -3.89
C PRO A 74 -8.94 -12.10 -3.35
N ASN A 75 -8.18 -11.10 -3.78
CA ASN A 75 -6.80 -10.84 -3.36
C ASN A 75 -6.69 -9.90 -2.16
N ALA A 76 -7.82 -9.50 -1.58
CA ALA A 76 -7.91 -8.52 -0.50
C ALA A 76 -8.86 -8.93 0.64
N ARG A 77 -9.25 -10.21 0.66
CA ARG A 77 -10.24 -10.76 1.61
C ARG A 77 -9.58 -11.24 2.91
N SER A 78 -10.38 -11.33 3.96
CA SER A 78 -9.99 -12.04 5.19
C SER A 78 -9.83 -13.55 4.94
N GLY A 79 -9.00 -14.22 5.73
CA GLY A 79 -8.79 -15.67 5.64
C GLY A 79 -8.00 -16.13 4.41
N MET A 80 -7.14 -15.26 3.87
CA MET A 80 -6.13 -15.69 2.90
C MET A 80 -5.07 -16.54 3.61
N SER A 81 -4.52 -17.54 2.91
CA SER A 81 -3.38 -18.31 3.43
C SER A 81 -2.12 -17.43 3.49
N GLY A 82 -1.14 -17.84 4.28
CA GLY A 82 0.15 -17.14 4.35
C GLY A 82 0.81 -17.00 2.97
N GLN A 83 0.80 -18.07 2.15
CA GLN A 83 1.34 -18.01 0.80
C GLN A 83 0.58 -17.02 -0.09
N GLN A 84 -0.76 -16.98 -0.02
CA GLN A 84 -1.56 -16.01 -0.78
C GLN A 84 -1.23 -14.56 -0.40
N ILE A 85 -0.96 -14.30 0.88
CA ILE A 85 -0.55 -12.97 1.36
C ILE A 85 0.85 -12.63 0.84
N ILE A 86 1.81 -13.55 0.95
CA ILE A 86 3.20 -13.38 0.48
C ILE A 86 3.21 -13.09 -1.02
N ASP A 87 2.54 -13.91 -1.82
CA ASP A 87 2.49 -13.76 -3.27
C ASP A 87 1.93 -12.39 -3.66
N ARG A 88 0.86 -11.95 -2.98
CA ARG A 88 0.24 -10.65 -3.25
C ARG A 88 1.14 -9.47 -2.85
N LEU A 89 1.81 -9.55 -1.70
CA LEU A 89 2.72 -8.51 -1.24
C LEU A 89 3.96 -8.40 -2.16
N SER A 90 4.53 -9.55 -2.56
CA SER A 90 5.64 -9.59 -3.51
C SER A 90 5.25 -9.00 -4.86
N TRP A 91 4.06 -9.34 -5.38
CA TRP A 91 3.56 -8.73 -6.61
C TRP A 91 3.32 -7.23 -6.48
N LEU A 92 2.81 -6.73 -5.34
CA LEU A 92 2.69 -5.29 -5.10
C LEU A 92 4.07 -4.61 -5.10
N ALA A 93 5.08 -5.24 -4.54
CA ALA A 93 6.45 -4.74 -4.57
C ALA A 93 6.99 -4.61 -6.00
N GLU A 94 6.67 -5.56 -6.90
CA GLU A 94 7.00 -5.48 -8.33
C GLU A 94 6.34 -4.27 -9.01
N GLN A 95 5.20 -3.78 -8.51
CA GLN A 95 4.54 -2.57 -9.02
C GLN A 95 5.14 -1.26 -8.45
N GLY A 96 6.14 -1.35 -7.57
CA GLY A 96 6.80 -0.22 -6.94
C GLY A 96 6.26 0.15 -5.55
N VAL A 97 5.41 -0.68 -4.94
CA VAL A 97 4.94 -0.49 -3.57
C VAL A 97 6.07 -0.81 -2.58
N THR A 98 6.35 0.11 -1.66
CA THR A 98 7.41 -0.06 -0.64
C THR A 98 6.83 -0.25 0.76
N VAL A 99 5.57 0.13 0.97
CA VAL A 99 4.86 -0.04 2.24
C VAL A 99 3.47 -0.59 1.95
N SER A 100 3.10 -1.68 2.62
CA SER A 100 1.80 -2.31 2.45
C SER A 100 1.24 -2.79 3.79
N ALA A 101 -0.01 -3.24 3.76
CA ALA A 101 -0.73 -3.80 4.88
C ALA A 101 -1.55 -5.01 4.43
N VAL A 102 -1.65 -6.02 5.29
CA VAL A 102 -2.46 -7.22 5.06
C VAL A 102 -3.94 -6.95 5.34
N PRO A 103 -4.88 -7.71 4.75
CA PRO A 103 -6.29 -7.61 5.08
C PRO A 103 -6.55 -7.89 6.57
N LEU A 104 -7.49 -7.16 7.16
CA LEU A 104 -7.91 -7.42 8.54
C LEU A 104 -8.48 -8.85 8.66
N PRO A 105 -8.09 -9.61 9.70
CA PRO A 105 -8.64 -10.94 9.94
C PRO A 105 -10.07 -10.83 10.48
N SER A 106 -10.85 -11.89 10.34
CA SER A 106 -12.14 -12.02 11.01
C SER A 106 -11.92 -12.66 12.37
N VAL A 107 -11.84 -11.85 13.42
CA VAL A 107 -11.53 -12.26 14.80
C VAL A 107 -12.61 -11.83 15.78
N ARG A 108 -12.74 -12.56 16.90
CA ARG A 108 -13.78 -12.35 17.92
C ARG A 108 -13.40 -11.34 19.00
N GLY A 109 -12.12 -10.97 19.09
CA GLY A 109 -11.61 -10.09 20.13
C GLY A 109 -10.16 -9.66 19.90
N VAL A 110 -9.64 -8.87 20.85
CA VAL A 110 -8.31 -8.27 20.78
C VAL A 110 -7.21 -9.34 20.79
N ASP A 111 -7.33 -10.37 21.63
CA ASP A 111 -6.29 -11.41 21.74
C ASP A 111 -6.07 -12.14 20.41
N GLU A 112 -7.16 -12.53 19.74
CA GLU A 112 -7.07 -13.16 18.40
C GLU A 112 -6.50 -12.20 17.33
N TYR A 113 -6.74 -10.90 17.46
CA TYR A 113 -6.12 -9.90 16.58
C TYR A 113 -4.61 -9.81 16.82
N LEU A 114 -4.19 -9.82 18.09
CA LEU A 114 -2.77 -9.78 18.47
C LEU A 114 -2.04 -11.05 18.01
N ASP A 115 -2.66 -12.22 18.17
CA ASP A 115 -2.14 -13.49 17.65
C ASP A 115 -1.94 -13.43 16.13
N TYR A 116 -2.93 -12.89 15.40
CA TYR A 116 -2.82 -12.70 13.95
C TYR A 116 -1.71 -11.70 13.59
N ALA A 117 -1.61 -10.57 14.30
CA ALA A 117 -0.57 -9.57 14.05
C ALA A 117 0.83 -10.15 14.30
N GLN A 118 1.01 -10.90 15.38
CA GLN A 118 2.27 -11.61 15.66
C GLN A 118 2.59 -12.61 14.56
N TRP A 119 1.62 -13.44 14.15
CA TRP A 119 1.79 -14.38 13.04
C TRP A 119 2.19 -13.69 11.73
N VAL A 120 1.61 -12.53 11.39
CA VAL A 120 2.03 -11.74 10.22
C VAL A 120 3.50 -11.33 10.33
N ILE A 121 3.94 -10.87 11.50
CA ILE A 121 5.33 -10.44 11.71
C ILE A 121 6.30 -11.61 11.66
N GLU A 122 5.96 -12.76 12.25
CA GLU A 122 6.86 -13.92 12.34
C GLU A 122 6.88 -14.74 11.05
N GLU A 123 5.71 -14.95 10.42
CA GLU A 123 5.56 -15.87 9.30
C GLU A 123 5.49 -15.22 7.93
N ILE A 124 5.07 -13.96 7.83
CA ILE A 124 4.88 -13.27 6.53
C ILE A 124 6.01 -12.27 6.28
N LYS A 125 6.29 -11.38 7.22
CA LYS A 125 7.28 -10.29 7.03
C LYS A 125 8.67 -10.79 6.57
N PRO A 126 9.23 -11.91 7.07
CA PRO A 126 10.54 -12.39 6.63
C PRO A 126 10.58 -12.93 5.19
N LYS A 127 9.41 -13.20 4.60
CA LYS A 127 9.26 -13.84 3.28
C LYS A 127 8.85 -12.85 2.18
N VAL A 128 8.79 -11.56 2.49
CA VAL A 128 8.48 -10.49 1.53
C VAL A 128 9.67 -9.53 1.39
N PRO A 129 9.80 -8.82 0.24
CA PRO A 129 10.87 -7.84 0.02
C PRO A 129 10.96 -6.70 1.06
#